data_AF-A0A357HZK7-F1
#
_entry.id   AF-A0A357HZK7-F1
#
_cell.length_a   1.000
_cell.length_b   1.000
_cell.length_c   1.000
_cell.angle_alpha   90.00
_cell.angle_beta   90.00
_cell.angle_gamma   90.00
#
_symmetry.space_group_name_H-M   'P 1'
#
loop_
_entity.id
_entity.type
_entity.pdbx_description
1 polymer ?
#
loop_
_entity_poly.entity_id
_entity_poly.type
_entity_poly.pdbx_seq_one_letter_code
_entity_poly.pdbx_strand_id
1 'polypeptide(L)'
;AGLTTACLIPGSYLHTWQAVAAGGSSIAHKGMLNASKVLAMTAAELMQNPDLIAAAREEWEADHGEDFKYVPLLGDRNPPLDYRK
;
A
#
# COMPACT_ATOMS: atom_id res chain seq x y z
N ALA A 1 0.49 9.79 -7.36
CA ALA A 1 -0.75 9.06 -7.77
C ALA A 1 -0.54 7.55 -7.57
N GLY A 2 -1.60 6.73 -7.50
CA GLY A 2 -1.49 5.29 -7.25
C GLY A 2 -2.44 4.45 -8.11
N LEU A 3 -2.30 3.12 -8.05
CA LEU A 3 -3.18 2.17 -8.74
C LEU A 3 -4.30 1.68 -7.81
N THR A 4 -5.53 1.64 -8.32
CA THR A 4 -6.63 0.91 -7.70
C THR A 4 -7.22 -0.12 -8.66
N THR A 5 -7.61 -1.28 -8.14
CA THR A 5 -8.29 -2.34 -8.89
C THR A 5 -9.56 -2.75 -8.14
N ALA A 6 -10.47 -3.43 -8.84
CA ALA A 6 -11.76 -3.85 -8.29
C ALA A 6 -11.63 -5.04 -7.31
N CYS A 7 -10.89 -4.87 -6.22
CA CYS A 7 -10.75 -5.85 -5.12
C CYS A 7 -11.75 -5.60 -3.98
N LEU A 8 -12.25 -4.38 -3.86
CA LEU A 8 -13.16 -3.92 -2.81
C LEU A 8 -14.27 -3.04 -3.42
N ILE A 9 -15.38 -2.92 -2.72
CA ILE A 9 -16.46 -2.00 -3.07
C ILE A 9 -16.07 -0.60 -2.55
N PRO A 10 -16.13 0.46 -3.39
CA PRO A 10 -15.86 1.83 -2.95
C PRO A 10 -16.69 2.20 -1.71
N GLY A 11 -16.04 2.81 -0.71
CA GLY A 11 -16.69 3.22 0.54
C GLY A 11 -16.87 2.12 1.60
N SER A 12 -16.47 0.87 1.32
CA SER A 12 -16.44 -0.18 2.35
C SER A 12 -15.22 -0.05 3.25
N TYR A 13 -15.42 -0.03 4.56
CA TYR A 13 -14.32 -0.10 5.53
C TYR A 13 -13.71 -1.49 5.59
N LEU A 14 -12.39 -1.56 5.78
CA LEU A 14 -11.70 -2.80 6.08
C LEU A 14 -12.16 -3.37 7.43
N HIS A 15 -12.02 -4.68 7.63
CA HIS A 15 -12.49 -5.40 8.83
C HIS A 15 -14.01 -5.42 9.02
N THR A 16 -14.77 -5.36 7.92
CA THR A 16 -16.24 -5.49 7.93
C THR A 16 -16.69 -6.72 7.16
N TRP A 17 -17.91 -7.21 7.43
CA TRP A 17 -18.46 -8.36 6.70
C TRP A 17 -18.65 -8.05 5.20
N GLN A 18 -18.92 -6.79 4.87
CA GLN A 18 -19.02 -6.32 3.48
C GLN A 18 -17.70 -6.51 2.73
N ALA A 19 -16.57 -6.19 3.38
CA ALA A 19 -15.24 -6.38 2.80
C ALA A 19 -14.94 -7.87 2.56
N VAL A 20 -15.28 -8.74 3.51
CA VAL A 20 -15.10 -10.20 3.37
C VAL A 20 -15.96 -10.76 2.24
N ALA A 21 -17.24 -10.39 2.20
CA ALA A 21 -18.16 -10.84 1.15
C ALA A 21 -17.72 -10.39 -0.25
N ALA A 22 -17.27 -9.14 -0.39
CA ALA A 22 -16.75 -8.60 -1.65
C ALA A 22 -15.46 -9.31 -2.08
N GLY A 23 -14.54 -9.55 -1.14
CA GLY A 23 -13.25 -10.19 -1.40
C GLY A 23 -13.37 -11.62 -1.92
N GLY A 24 -14.41 -12.36 -1.53
CA GLY A 24 -14.69 -13.72 -2.03
C GLY A 24 -15.31 -13.78 -3.44
N SER A 25 -15.60 -12.64 -4.06
CA SER A 25 -16.24 -12.61 -5.38
C SER A 25 -15.26 -12.91 -6.52
N SER A 26 -15.78 -13.42 -7.64
CA SER A 26 -14.97 -13.62 -8.85
C SER A 26 -14.40 -12.32 -9.44
N ILE A 27 -15.08 -11.19 -9.19
CA ILE A 27 -14.60 -9.86 -9.60
C ILE A 27 -13.37 -9.47 -8.77
N ALA A 28 -13.42 -9.64 -7.45
CA ALA A 28 -12.29 -9.35 -6.57
C ALA A 28 -11.06 -10.17 -6.94
N HIS A 29 -11.22 -11.46 -7.24
CA HIS A 29 -10.10 -12.29 -7.70
C HIS A 29 -9.49 -11.81 -9.03
N LYS A 30 -10.32 -11.37 -9.99
CA LYS A 30 -9.83 -10.79 -11.26
C LYS A 30 -9.12 -9.46 -11.02
N GLY A 31 -9.65 -8.62 -10.12
CA GLY A 31 -9.02 -7.37 -9.69
C GLY A 31 -7.65 -7.62 -9.07
N MET A 32 -7.55 -8.62 -8.18
CA MET A 32 -6.30 -9.03 -7.52
C MET A 32 -5.26 -9.51 -8.55
N LEU A 33 -5.66 -10.33 -9.52
CA LEU A 33 -4.77 -10.78 -10.60
C LEU A 33 -4.31 -9.63 -11.51
N ASN A 34 -5.14 -8.62 -11.71
CA ASN A 34 -4.73 -7.43 -12.46
C ASN A 34 -3.70 -6.62 -11.66
N ALA A 35 -3.96 -6.37 -10.38
CA ALA A 35 -3.03 -5.67 -9.50
C ALA A 35 -1.67 -6.39 -9.41
N SER A 36 -1.67 -7.72 -9.28
CA SER A 36 -0.43 -8.50 -9.18
C SER A 36 0.41 -8.40 -10.46
N LYS A 37 -0.23 -8.43 -11.64
CA LYS A 37 0.47 -8.23 -12.92
C LYS A 37 1.08 -6.84 -13.01
N VAL A 38 0.34 -5.79 -12.65
CA VAL A 38 0.86 -4.42 -12.69
C VAL A 38 2.07 -4.28 -11.75
N LEU A 39 1.96 -4.76 -10.51
CA LEU A 39 3.07 -4.72 -9.54
C LEU A 39 4.30 -5.49 -10.05
N ALA A 40 4.11 -6.70 -10.57
CA ALA A 40 5.20 -7.54 -11.06
C ALA A 40 5.90 -6.92 -12.28
N MET A 41 5.15 -6.40 -13.25
CA MET A 41 5.72 -5.76 -14.44
C MET A 41 6.41 -4.44 -14.09
N THR A 42 5.83 -3.64 -13.18
CA THR A 42 6.46 -2.41 -12.68
C THR A 42 7.80 -2.72 -12.01
N ALA A 43 7.84 -3.74 -11.13
CA ALA A 43 9.08 -4.16 -10.49
C ALA A 43 10.12 -4.64 -11.51
N ALA A 44 9.71 -5.43 -12.50
CA ALA A 44 10.60 -5.88 -13.56
C ALA A 44 11.17 -4.72 -14.38
N GLU A 45 10.36 -3.72 -14.72
CA GLU A 45 10.81 -2.51 -15.43
C GLU A 45 11.81 -1.70 -14.61
N LEU A 46 11.52 -1.46 -13.33
CA LEU A 46 12.43 -0.76 -12.41
C LEU A 46 13.77 -1.49 -12.28
N MET A 47 13.77 -2.81 -12.17
CA MET A 47 15.00 -3.61 -12.07
C MET A 47 15.87 -3.53 -13.34
N GLN A 48 15.26 -3.32 -14.50
CA GLN A 48 15.96 -3.21 -15.78
C GLN A 48 16.40 -1.78 -16.11
N ASN A 49 15.86 -0.77 -15.41
CA ASN A 49 16.11 0.63 -15.68
C ASN A 49 16.46 1.39 -14.38
N PRO A 50 17.76 1.44 -14.00
CA PRO A 50 18.18 2.11 -12.78
C PRO A 50 17.90 3.62 -12.77
N ASP A 51 17.78 4.26 -13.93
CA ASP A 51 17.49 5.69 -14.02
C ASP A 51 16.05 5.99 -13.58
N LEU A 52 15.09 5.08 -13.81
CA LEU A 52 13.73 5.21 -13.27
C LEU A 52 13.72 5.15 -11.73
N ILE A 53 14.58 4.33 -11.14
CA ILE A 53 14.71 4.26 -9.68
C ILE A 53 15.28 5.58 -9.13
N ALA A 54 16.27 6.15 -9.81
CA ALA A 54 16.85 7.44 -9.43
C ALA A 54 15.81 8.57 -9.50
N ALA A 55 15.06 8.65 -10.61
CA ALA A 55 14.00 9.64 -10.78
C ALA A 55 12.87 9.47 -9.74
N ALA A 56 12.42 8.24 -9.49
CA ALA A 56 11.39 7.96 -8.48
C ALA A 56 11.86 8.30 -7.06
N ARG A 57 13.16 8.13 -6.76
CA ARG A 57 13.75 8.56 -5.49
C ARG A 57 13.72 10.08 -5.36
N GLU A 58 14.12 10.80 -6.40
CA GLU A 58 14.13 12.26 -6.41
C GLU A 58 12.72 12.83 -6.17
N GLU A 59 11.71 12.31 -6.88
CA GLU A 59 10.30 12.66 -6.65
C GLU A 59 9.87 12.38 -5.20
N TRP A 60 10.23 11.19 -4.67
CA TRP A 60 9.86 10.78 -3.32
C TRP A 60 10.45 11.69 -2.23
N GLU A 61 11.74 12.06 -2.34
CA GLU A 61 12.40 12.98 -1.40
C GLU A 61 11.80 14.39 -1.48
N ALA A 62 11.49 14.88 -2.69
CA ALA A 62 10.84 16.18 -2.87
C ALA A 62 9.45 16.23 -2.23
N ASP A 63 8.67 15.16 -2.35
CA ASP A 63 7.33 15.04 -1.76
C ASP A 63 7.37 14.93 -0.22
N HIS A 64 8.38 14.27 0.35
CA HIS A 64 8.54 14.15 1.80
C HIS A 64 9.07 15.44 2.44
N GLY A 65 9.93 16.16 1.73
CA GLY A 65 10.64 17.33 2.21
C GLY A 65 11.92 16.95 2.96
N GLU A 66 12.96 17.79 2.82
CA GLU A 66 14.32 17.51 3.32
C GLU A 66 14.40 17.24 4.83
N ASP A 67 13.47 17.80 5.62
CA ASP A 67 13.43 17.69 7.07
C ASP A 67 12.43 16.63 7.58
N PHE A 68 11.92 15.76 6.72
CA PHE A 68 10.95 14.74 7.12
C PHE A 68 11.53 13.80 8.19
N LYS A 69 10.92 13.81 9.38
CA LYS A 69 11.23 12.86 10.45
C LYS A 69 10.03 11.96 10.67
N TYR A 70 10.22 10.65 10.44
CA TYR A 70 9.21 9.66 10.77
C TYR A 70 8.93 9.69 12.28
N VAL A 71 7.69 10.01 12.65
CA VAL A 71 7.17 9.88 14.01
C VAL A 71 6.00 8.90 13.94
N PRO A 72 6.04 7.79 14.69
CA PRO A 72 4.92 6.86 14.70
C PRO A 72 3.68 7.56 15.25
N LEU A 73 2.50 7.21 14.74
CA LEU A 73 1.22 7.76 15.22
C LEU A 73 1.02 7.55 16.73
N LEU A 74 1.61 6.49 17.27
CA LEU A 74 1.59 6.16 18.69
C LEU A 74 2.45 7.08 19.56
N GLY A 75 3.39 7.82 18.96
CA GLY A 75 4.40 8.62 19.67
C GLY A 75 5.36 7.77 20.49
N ASP A 76 6.12 8.44 21.35
CA ASP A 76 6.97 7.78 22.34
C ASP A 76 6.16 7.54 23.62
N ARG A 77 5.52 6.36 23.70
CA ARG A 77 4.71 5.97 24.87
C ARG A 77 4.87 4.49 25.18
N ASN A 78 4.77 4.16 26.46
CA ASN A 78 4.66 2.77 26.90
C ASN A 78 3.37 2.13 26.33
N PRO A 79 3.38 0.81 26.06
CA PRO A 79 2.16 0.09 25.70
C PRO A 79 1.06 0.34 26.74
N PRO A 80 -0.20 0.56 26.31
CA PRO A 80 -1.29 0.86 27.24
C PRO A 80 -1.62 -0.33 28.17
N LEU A 81 -1.21 -1.55 27.80
CA LEU A 81 -1.46 -2.77 28.56
C LEU A 81 -0.22 -3.67 28.53
N ASP A 82 0.07 -4.33 29.67
CA ASP A 82 1.03 -5.42 29.78
C ASP A 82 0.28 -6.75 29.62
N TYR A 83 0.25 -7.28 28.40
CA TYR A 83 -0.47 -8.53 28.07
C TYR A 83 0.14 -9.80 28.70
N ARG A 84 1.21 -9.68 29.52
CA ARG A 84 1.92 -10.80 30.14
C ARG A 84 1.87 -10.79 31.68
N LYS A 85 1.04 -9.93 32.28
CA LYS A 85 0.65 -9.97 33.70
C LYS A 85 -0.84 -10.26 33.81
#